data_AF-A0A6G0YZ46-F1
#
_entry.id   AF-A0A6G0YZ46-F1
#
_cell.length_a   1.000
_cell.length_b   1.000
_cell.length_c   1.000
_cell.angle_alpha   90.00
_cell.angle_beta   90.00
_cell.angle_gamma   90.00
#
_symmetry.space_group_name_H-M   'P 1'
#
loop_
_entity.id
_entity.type
_entity.pdbx_description
1 polymer ?
#
loop_
_entity_poly.entity_id
_entity_poly.type
_entity_poly.pdbx_seq_one_letter_code
_entity_poly.pdbx_strand_id
1 'polypeptide(L)'
;DLNIGCLFSDYILNTYVENGCLFPPEIWAQEPSENPRTTNGSASFHRTYNAQFHSSHPSVYVVLSILRETQVETCTKIQSVFKGRIKKMENADLIRIKEVMKEYNKYKIHRNIITYLSKICYLSCTKV
;
A
#
# COMPACT_ATOMS: atom_id res chain seq x y z
N ASP A 1 -22.56 22.65 -17.75
CA ASP A 1 -21.53 21.59 -17.73
C ASP A 1 -21.93 20.25 -17.09
N LEU A 2 -23.19 19.82 -17.18
CA LEU A 2 -23.56 18.43 -16.83
C LEU A 2 -22.86 17.39 -17.72
N ASN A 3 -22.55 17.78 -18.97
CA ASN A 3 -22.02 16.89 -20.01
C ASN A 3 -20.58 16.41 -19.75
N ILE A 4 -19.77 17.23 -19.05
CA ILE A 4 -18.36 16.91 -18.77
C ILE A 4 -18.22 15.81 -17.70
N GLY A 5 -19.09 15.83 -16.68
CA GLY A 5 -19.10 14.81 -15.63
C GLY A 5 -19.51 13.42 -16.14
N CYS A 6 -20.46 13.38 -17.09
CA CYS A 6 -20.85 12.15 -17.79
C CYS A 6 -19.68 11.62 -18.64
N LEU A 7 -19.03 12.47 -19.44
CA LEU A 7 -17.88 12.08 -20.26
C LEU A 7 -16.75 11.42 -19.46
N PHE A 8 -16.41 11.97 -18.28
CA PHE A 8 -15.37 11.37 -17.43
C PHE A 8 -15.81 10.03 -16.84
N SER A 9 -17.03 9.95 -16.31
CA SER A 9 -17.53 8.72 -15.67
C SER A 9 -17.71 7.59 -16.69
N ASP A 10 -18.23 7.91 -17.87
CA ASP A 10 -18.40 6.97 -18.98
C ASP A 10 -17.03 6.48 -19.48
N TYR A 11 -16.04 7.37 -19.57
CA TYR A 11 -14.68 6.97 -19.90
C TYR A 11 -14.13 5.95 -18.90
N ILE A 12 -14.27 6.20 -17.60
CA ILE A 12 -13.79 5.25 -16.57
C ILE A 12 -14.55 3.93 -16.66
N LEU A 13 -15.88 3.98 -16.78
CA LEU A 13 -16.74 2.81 -16.88
C LEU A 13 -16.33 1.92 -18.08
N ASN A 14 -16.24 2.53 -19.27
CA ASN A 14 -15.95 1.83 -20.52
C ASN A 14 -14.50 1.35 -20.62
N THR A 15 -13.57 2.07 -19.98
CA THR A 15 -12.12 1.80 -20.12
C THR A 15 -11.60 0.83 -19.06
N TYR A 16 -12.19 0.80 -17.85
CA TYR A 16 -11.62 0.06 -16.71
C TYR A 16 -12.59 -0.89 -15.97
N VAL A 17 -13.90 -0.75 -16.15
CA VAL A 17 -14.89 -1.37 -15.25
C VAL A 17 -15.80 -2.36 -15.98
N GLU A 18 -16.29 -2.00 -17.17
CA GLU A 18 -17.19 -2.86 -17.94
C GLU A 18 -16.52 -4.15 -18.46
N ASN A 19 -17.35 -5.15 -18.76
CA ASN A 19 -16.88 -6.39 -19.37
C ASN A 19 -16.29 -6.10 -20.76
N GLY A 20 -15.07 -6.57 -21.00
CA GLY A 20 -14.37 -6.34 -22.26
C GLY A 20 -13.74 -4.95 -22.39
N CYS A 21 -13.65 -4.19 -21.30
CA CYS A 21 -12.92 -2.92 -21.28
C CYS A 21 -11.43 -3.11 -21.62
N LEU A 22 -10.77 -2.02 -22.02
CA LEU A 22 -9.36 -2.04 -22.45
C LEU A 22 -8.41 -2.46 -21.33
N PHE A 23 -8.71 -2.05 -20.10
CA PHE A 23 -7.88 -2.30 -18.93
C PHE A 23 -8.72 -2.95 -17.83
N PRO A 24 -9.00 -4.26 -17.93
CA PRO A 24 -9.81 -4.94 -16.94
C PRO A 24 -9.15 -4.94 -15.55
N PRO A 25 -9.96 -5.08 -14.48
CA PRO A 25 -9.50 -5.06 -13.09
C PRO A 25 -8.33 -5.99 -12.80
N GLU A 26 -8.28 -7.13 -13.48
CA GLU A 26 -7.19 -8.10 -13.36
C GLU A 26 -5.80 -7.54 -13.72
N ILE A 27 -5.73 -6.41 -14.46
CA ILE A 27 -4.47 -5.77 -14.85
C ILE A 27 -4.02 -4.72 -13.82
N TRP A 28 -4.95 -3.94 -13.27
CA TRP A 28 -4.61 -2.81 -12.40
C TRP A 28 -4.89 -3.05 -10.91
N ALA A 29 -5.67 -4.08 -10.57
CA ALA A 29 -5.99 -4.44 -9.19
C ALA A 29 -5.26 -5.74 -8.78
N GLN A 30 -4.57 -5.69 -7.66
CA GLN A 30 -3.96 -6.88 -7.06
C GLN A 30 -4.95 -7.59 -6.14
N GLU A 31 -4.91 -8.92 -6.14
CA GLU A 31 -5.60 -9.74 -5.13
C GLU A 31 -5.13 -9.34 -3.71
N PRO A 32 -6.06 -9.03 -2.79
CA PRO A 32 -5.70 -8.69 -1.43
C PRO A 32 -5.03 -9.86 -0.71
N SER A 33 -4.04 -9.55 0.13
CA SER A 33 -3.30 -10.55 0.91
C SER A 33 -2.84 -9.96 2.25
N GLU A 34 -2.54 -10.85 3.20
CA GLU A 34 -1.94 -10.47 4.50
C GLU A 34 -0.50 -9.98 4.36
N ASN A 35 0.18 -10.30 3.25
CA ASN A 35 1.53 -9.85 2.96
C ASN A 35 1.57 -9.09 1.63
N PRO A 36 1.00 -7.87 1.58
CA PRO A 36 0.93 -7.11 0.35
C PRO A 36 2.34 -6.74 -0.10
N ARG A 37 2.66 -6.99 -1.37
CA ARG A 37 3.91 -6.55 -1.99
C ARG A 37 3.87 -5.03 -2.14
N THR A 38 4.35 -4.31 -1.12
CA THR A 38 4.41 -2.85 -1.14
C THR A 38 5.86 -2.37 -1.08
N THR A 39 6.13 -1.24 -1.72
CA THR A 39 7.41 -0.52 -1.60
C THR A 39 7.43 0.39 -0.37
N ASN A 40 6.43 0.33 0.50
CA ASN A 40 6.30 1.20 1.67
C ASN A 40 7.50 1.07 2.61
N GLY A 41 8.03 -0.13 2.78
CA GLY A 41 9.21 -0.37 3.61
C GLY A 41 10.45 0.35 3.10
N SER A 42 10.81 0.14 1.83
CA SER A 42 11.97 0.78 1.20
C SER A 42 11.77 2.29 1.06
N ALA A 43 10.59 2.75 0.65
CA ALA A 43 10.27 4.17 0.56
C ALA A 43 10.35 4.87 1.93
N SER A 44 9.87 4.22 2.99
CA SER A 44 9.99 4.72 4.36
C SER A 44 11.46 4.79 4.82
N PHE A 45 12.24 3.75 4.54
CA PHE A 45 13.67 3.75 4.82
C PHE A 45 14.38 4.92 4.12
N HIS A 46 14.19 5.09 2.81
CA HIS A 46 14.81 6.17 2.07
C HIS A 46 14.38 7.54 2.57
N ARG A 47 13.09 7.73 2.89
CA ARG A 47 12.59 8.98 3.48
C ARG A 47 13.32 9.31 4.79
N THR A 48 13.37 8.35 5.71
CA THR A 48 14.00 8.54 7.02
C THR A 48 15.51 8.71 6.91
N TYR A 49 16.19 7.92 6.07
CA TYR A 49 17.62 8.03 5.82
C TYR A 49 17.98 9.39 5.22
N ASN A 50 17.24 9.82 4.19
CA ASN A 50 17.48 11.11 3.54
C ASN A 50 17.19 12.29 4.47
N ALA A 51 16.20 12.17 5.36
CA ALA A 51 15.86 13.23 6.32
C ALA A 51 16.97 13.50 7.35
N GLN A 52 17.94 12.60 7.52
CA GLN A 52 19.10 12.81 8.40
C GLN A 52 20.13 13.78 7.78
N PHE A 53 20.07 14.02 6.47
CA PHE A 53 20.96 14.97 5.80
C PHE A 53 20.34 16.36 5.76
N HIS A 54 20.90 17.29 6.54
CA HIS A 54 20.44 18.69 6.60
C HIS A 54 21.12 19.62 5.57
N SER A 55 21.98 19.07 4.70
CA SER A 55 22.67 19.79 3.65
C SER A 55 22.63 18.98 2.36
N SER A 56 22.52 19.65 1.22
CA SER A 56 22.67 19.03 -0.11
C SER A 56 24.09 18.49 -0.34
N HIS A 57 25.07 18.98 0.41
CA HIS A 57 26.47 18.56 0.36
C HIS A 57 26.99 18.27 1.78
N PRO A 58 26.60 17.13 2.38
CA PRO A 58 27.08 16.75 3.70
C PRO A 58 28.58 16.41 3.65
N SER A 59 29.30 16.70 4.73
CA SER A 59 30.71 16.29 4.83
C SER A 59 30.81 14.77 4.93
N VAL A 60 31.97 14.21 4.54
CA VAL A 60 32.23 12.76 4.66
C VAL A 60 32.03 12.28 6.11
N TYR A 61 32.40 13.08 7.10
CA TYR A 61 32.21 12.76 8.52
C TYR A 61 30.73 12.58 8.88
N VAL A 62 29.85 13.46 8.39
CA VAL A 62 28.40 13.38 8.61
C VAL A 62 27.80 12.16 7.90
N VAL A 63 28.24 11.86 6.68
CA VAL A 63 27.80 10.65 5.97
C VAL A 63 28.21 9.39 6.75
N LEU A 64 29.44 9.34 7.25
CA LEU A 64 29.95 8.21 8.02
C LEU A 64 29.21 8.01 9.35
N SER A 65 28.84 9.09 10.05
CA SER A 65 28.08 8.98 11.31
C SER A 65 26.68 8.40 11.06
N ILE A 66 25.95 8.95 10.07
CA ILE A 66 24.60 8.49 9.69
C ILE A 66 24.61 7.02 9.25
N LEU A 67 25.63 6.60 8.47
CA LEU A 67 25.78 5.20 8.05
C LEU A 67 26.01 4.27 9.24
N ARG A 68 26.85 4.67 10.21
CA ARG A 68 27.10 3.88 11.42
C ARG A 68 25.83 3.75 12.27
N GLU A 69 25.08 4.83 12.46
CA GLU A 69 23.81 4.82 13.19
C GLU A 69 22.79 3.90 12.51
N THR A 70 22.64 4.04 11.20
CA THR A 70 21.76 3.19 10.37
C THR A 70 22.14 1.70 10.51
N GLN A 71 23.44 1.39 10.51
CA GLN A 71 23.94 0.03 10.69
C GLN A 71 23.61 -0.51 12.08
N VAL A 72 23.85 0.27 13.14
CA VAL A 72 23.55 -0.13 14.53
C VAL A 72 22.06 -0.40 14.71
N GLU A 73 21.19 0.47 14.20
CA GLU A 73 19.74 0.25 14.24
C GLU A 73 19.34 -1.03 13.50
N THR A 74 19.89 -1.24 12.31
CA THR A 74 19.58 -2.40 11.47
C THR A 74 20.00 -3.69 12.16
N CYS A 75 21.23 -3.77 12.66
CA CYS A 75 21.72 -4.91 13.43
C CYS A 75 20.84 -5.18 14.65
N THR A 76 20.41 -4.15 15.38
CA THR A 76 19.53 -4.27 16.54
C THR A 76 18.16 -4.84 16.18
N LYS A 77 17.57 -4.36 15.08
CA LYS A 77 16.29 -4.87 14.54
C LYS A 77 16.43 -6.34 14.12
N ILE A 78 17.50 -6.69 13.40
CA ILE A 78 17.81 -8.07 12.98
C ILE A 78 17.95 -8.99 14.21
N GLN A 79 18.73 -8.60 15.21
CA GLN A 79 18.89 -9.39 16.44
C GLN A 79 17.58 -9.57 17.20
N SER A 80 16.72 -8.54 17.21
CA SER A 80 15.40 -8.64 17.83
C SER A 80 14.52 -9.69 17.13
N VAL A 81 14.55 -9.72 15.80
CA VAL A 81 13.86 -10.74 15.00
C VAL A 81 14.42 -12.14 15.27
N PHE A 82 15.75 -12.30 15.31
CA PHE A 82 16.37 -13.58 15.65
C PHE A 82 15.98 -14.08 17.05
N LYS A 83 15.73 -13.16 17.99
CA LYS A 83 15.21 -13.47 19.34
C LYS A 83 13.70 -13.71 19.37
N GLY A 84 13.03 -13.80 18.22
CA GLY A 84 11.59 -14.02 18.11
C GLY A 84 10.73 -12.80 18.43
N ARG A 85 11.33 -11.60 18.61
CA ARG A 85 10.61 -10.35 18.86
C ARG A 85 10.15 -9.74 17.53
N ILE A 86 9.22 -10.42 16.88
CA ILE A 86 8.64 -9.98 15.61
C ILE A 86 7.47 -9.05 15.93
N LYS A 87 7.50 -7.84 15.36
CA LYS A 87 6.35 -6.93 15.42
C LYS A 87 5.21 -7.56 14.61
N LYS A 88 4.15 -7.99 15.31
CA LYS A 88 2.94 -8.48 14.67
C LYS A 88 2.18 -7.32 14.05
N MET A 89 1.41 -7.62 13.01
CA MET A 89 0.46 -6.66 12.47
C MET A 89 -0.57 -6.29 13.55
N GLU A 90 -0.93 -5.01 13.59
CA GLU A 90 -1.98 -4.53 14.48
C GLU A 90 -3.30 -5.26 14.20
N ASN A 91 -4.06 -5.58 15.25
CA ASN A 91 -5.29 -6.37 15.11
C ASN A 91 -6.33 -5.70 14.19
N ALA A 92 -6.43 -4.37 14.26
CA ALA A 92 -7.32 -3.60 13.38
C ALA A 92 -6.94 -3.75 11.89
N ASP A 93 -5.64 -3.78 11.57
CA ASP A 93 -5.17 -3.99 10.21
C ASP A 93 -5.45 -5.44 9.73
N LEU A 94 -5.25 -6.42 10.60
CA LEU A 94 -5.57 -7.83 10.31
C LEU A 94 -7.07 -8.02 10.04
N ILE A 95 -7.94 -7.43 10.86
CA ILE A 95 -9.40 -7.49 10.67
C ILE A 95 -9.78 -6.89 9.33
N ARG A 96 -9.28 -5.68 9.05
CA ARG A 96 -9.56 -4.99 7.78
C ARG A 96 -9.11 -5.81 6.58
N ILE A 97 -7.91 -6.38 6.60
CA ILE A 97 -7.42 -7.22 5.49
C ILE A 97 -8.33 -8.44 5.30
N LYS A 98 -8.75 -9.10 6.39
CA LYS A 98 -9.67 -10.24 6.32
C LYS A 98 -11.03 -9.85 5.73
N GLU A 99 -11.55 -8.67 6.07
CA GLU A 99 -12.79 -8.14 5.48
C GLU A 99 -12.63 -7.86 3.99
N VAL A 100 -11.53 -7.22 3.58
CA VAL A 100 -11.21 -6.97 2.16
C VAL A 100 -11.12 -8.28 1.39
N MET A 101 -10.44 -9.30 1.93
CA MET A 101 -10.34 -10.63 1.32
C MET A 101 -11.72 -11.30 1.19
N LYS A 102 -12.59 -11.16 2.20
CA LYS A 102 -13.97 -11.67 2.16
C LYS A 102 -14.78 -11.03 1.04
N GLU A 103 -14.73 -9.70 0.90
CA GLU A 103 -15.44 -8.99 -0.17
C GLU A 103 -14.87 -9.32 -1.55
N TYR A 104 -13.55 -9.51 -1.65
CA TYR A 104 -12.91 -9.93 -2.89
C TYR A 104 -13.34 -11.35 -3.32
N ASN A 105 -13.50 -12.29 -2.38
CA ASN A 105 -14.04 -13.61 -2.69
C ASN A 105 -15.49 -13.54 -3.20
N LYS A 106 -16.32 -12.65 -2.64
CA LYS A 106 -17.66 -12.40 -3.19
C LYS A 106 -17.59 -11.84 -4.60
N TYR A 107 -16.66 -10.91 -4.87
CA TYR A 107 -16.44 -10.35 -6.19
C TYR A 107 -16.05 -11.44 -7.21
N LYS A 108 -15.15 -12.36 -6.86
CA LYS A 108 -14.76 -13.48 -7.74
C LYS A 108 -15.96 -14.31 -8.22
N ILE A 109 -16.98 -14.47 -7.37
CA ILE A 109 -18.20 -15.24 -7.68
C ILE A 109 -19.19 -14.39 -8.49
N HIS A 110 -19.55 -13.20 -7.99
CA HIS A 110 -20.66 -12.41 -8.55
C HIS A 110 -20.23 -11.47 -9.68
N ARG A 111 -18.93 -11.20 -9.81
CA ARG A 111 -18.32 -10.26 -10.78
C ARG A 111 -18.90 -8.85 -10.77
N ASN A 112 -19.53 -8.43 -9.68
CA ASN A 112 -20.05 -7.08 -9.50
C ASN A 112 -18.95 -6.15 -8.92
N ILE A 113 -18.18 -5.53 -9.81
CA ILE A 113 -17.06 -4.65 -9.44
C ILE A 113 -17.52 -3.37 -8.74
N ILE A 114 -18.64 -2.76 -9.13
CA ILE A 114 -19.11 -1.49 -8.52
C ILE A 114 -19.42 -1.71 -7.04
N THR A 115 -20.10 -2.81 -6.72
CA THR A 115 -20.41 -3.19 -5.33
C THR A 115 -19.12 -3.47 -4.55
N TYR A 116 -18.17 -4.18 -5.16
CA TYR A 116 -16.88 -4.45 -4.55
C TYR A 116 -16.11 -3.15 -4.24
N LEU A 117 -15.93 -2.28 -5.23
CA LEU A 117 -15.21 -1.00 -5.06
C LEU A 117 -15.88 -0.12 -4.01
N SER A 118 -17.21 -0.05 -3.99
CA SER A 118 -17.95 0.69 -2.96
C SER A 118 -17.64 0.19 -1.54
N LYS A 119 -17.61 -1.14 -1.36
CA LYS A 119 -17.24 -1.74 -0.06
C LYS A 119 -15.78 -1.50 0.31
N ILE A 120 -14.85 -1.63 -0.63
CA ILE A 120 -13.42 -1.38 -0.38
C ILE A 120 -13.16 0.08 -0.03
N CYS A 121 -13.81 1.03 -0.71
CA CYS A 121 -13.71 2.45 -0.37
C CYS A 121 -14.15 2.71 1.06
N TYR A 122 -15.30 2.14 1.48
CA TYR A 122 -15.77 2.27 2.86
C TYR A 122 -14.77 1.70 3.89
N LEU A 123 -14.24 0.51 3.63
CA LEU A 123 -13.24 -0.14 4.50
C LEU A 123 -11.90 0.61 4.56
N SER A 124 -11.60 1.42 3.55
CA SER A 124 -10.37 2.23 3.47
C SER A 124 -10.51 3.58 4.17
N CYS A 125 -11.73 4.16 4.17
CA CYS A 125 -12.02 5.48 4.77
C CYS A 125 -12.20 5.47 6.29
N THR A 126 -12.22 4.31 6.96
CA THR A 126 -12.32 4.21 8.43
C THR A 126 -11.01 4.55 9.18
N LYS A 127 -10.00 5.08 8.47
CA LYS A 127 -8.82 5.73 9.06
C LYS A 127 -8.83 7.23 8.68
N VAL A 128 -9.67 8.02 9.35
CA VAL A 128 -9.50 9.47 9.50
C VAL A 128 -9.53 9.77 10.98
#